data_AF-A0A376SAR1-F1
#
_entry.id   AF-A0A376SAR1-F1
#
_cell.length_a   1.000
_cell.length_b   1.000
_cell.length_c   1.000
_cell.angle_alpha   90.00
_cell.angle_beta   90.00
_cell.angle_gamma   90.00
#
_symmetry.space_group_name_H-M   'P 1'
#
loop_
_entity.id
_entity.type
_entity.pdbx_description
1 polymer ?
#
loop_
_entity_poly.entity_id
_entity_poly.type
_entity_poly.pdbx_seq_one_letter_code
_entity_poly.pdbx_strand_id
1 'polypeptide(L)' 'MFTINAEVRKEQGKGASRRLRAANKFPAIIYGGKEAPLAVELDHRQSHEHAS' A
#
# COMPACT_ATOMS: atom_id res chain seq x y z
N MET A 1 -8.09 -9.16 -15.99
CA MET A 1 -8.37 -9.20 -14.54
C MET A 1 -7.10 -8.82 -13.82
N PHE A 2 -7.14 -7.86 -12.91
CA PHE A 2 -5.97 -7.38 -12.18
C PHE A 2 -6.10 -7.79 -10.71
N THR A 3 -5.01 -8.31 -10.14
CA THR A 3 -4.94 -8.71 -8.74
C THR A 3 -3.73 -8.02 -8.12
N ILE A 4 -3.96 -7.28 -7.03
CA ILE A 4 -2.90 -6.55 -6.33
C ILE A 4 -2.84 -7.11 -4.91
N ASN A 5 -1.67 -7.63 -4.53
CA ASN A 5 -1.44 -8.10 -3.17
C ASN A 5 -1.16 -6.91 -2.25
N ALA A 6 -1.82 -6.89 -1.09
CA ALA A 6 -1.72 -5.80 -0.11
C ALA A 6 -1.70 -6.35 1.32
N GLU A 7 -0.95 -5.68 2.20
CA GLU A 7 -0.91 -5.98 3.64
C GLU A 7 -1.42 -4.80 4.46
N VAL A 8 -2.13 -5.04 5.55
CA VAL A 8 -2.63 -3.97 6.44
C VAL A 8 -1.47 -3.34 7.21
N ARG A 9 -1.41 -2.00 7.20
CA ARG A 9 -0.34 -1.26 7.88
C ARG A 9 -0.55 -1.25 9.40
N LYS A 10 0.49 -1.65 10.12
CA LYS A 10 0.55 -1.55 11.59
C LYS A 10 1.01 -0.17 12.07
N GLU A 11 1.81 0.53 11.27
CA GLU A 11 2.40 1.82 11.62
C GLU A 11 2.08 2.91 10.59
N GLN A 12 1.75 4.10 11.10
CA GLN A 12 1.40 5.27 10.30
C GLN A 12 2.34 6.46 10.55
N GLY A 13 2.23 7.52 9.74
CA GLY A 13 3.05 8.73 9.86
C GLY A 13 4.27 8.78 8.92
N LYS A 14 5.01 9.89 9.02
CA LYS A 14 6.13 10.22 8.11
C LYS A 14 7.28 9.22 8.19
N GLY A 15 7.68 8.82 9.40
CA GLY A 15 8.78 7.88 9.63
C GLY A 15 8.48 6.48 9.11
N ALA A 16 7.31 5.93 9.46
CA ALA A 16 6.86 4.63 8.97
C ALA A 16 6.77 4.60 7.44
N SER A 17 6.19 5.65 6.83
CA SER A 17 6.09 5.76 5.38
C SER A 17 7.45 5.91 4.68
N ARG A 18 8.46 6.49 5.35
CA ARG A 18 9.84 6.55 4.82
C ARG A 18 10.51 5.18 4.86
N ARG A 19 10.34 4.43 5.96
CA ARG A 19 10.86 3.05 6.08
C ARG A 19 10.29 2.12 5.01
N LEU A 20 8.99 2.21 4.73
CA LEU A 20 8.34 1.42 3.67
C LEU A 20 8.98 1.67 2.31
N ARG A 21 9.15 2.94 1.92
CA ARG A 21 9.78 3.32 0.65
C ARG A 21 11.22 2.82 0.53
N ALA A 22 11.99 2.87 1.61
CA ALA A 22 13.34 2.32 1.65
C ALA A 22 13.37 0.78 1.48
N ALA A 23 12.28 0.09 1.83
CA ALA A 23 12.12 -1.36 1.71
C ALA A 23 11.46 -1.79 0.38
N ASN A 24 11.46 -0.94 -0.66
CA ASN A 24 10.76 -1.18 -1.94
C ASN A 24 9.25 -1.43 -1.79
N LYS A 25 8.63 -0.92 -0.73
CA LYS A 25 7.19 -0.91 -0.54
C LYS A 25 6.67 0.53 -0.58
N PHE A 26 5.38 0.73 -0.79
CA PHE A 26 4.77 2.05 -0.68
C PHE A 26 3.44 2.01 0.07
N PRO A 27 3.12 3.09 0.82
CA PRO A 27 1.85 3.18 1.50
C PRO A 27 0.72 3.54 0.54
N ALA A 28 -0.43 2.91 0.71
CA ALA A 28 -1.69 3.22 0.04
C ALA A 28 -2.86 3.24 1.03
N ILE A 29 -4.00 3.76 0.60
CA ILE A 29 -5.24 3.79 1.38
C ILE A 29 -6.41 3.38 0.50
N ILE A 30 -7.21 2.44 1.00
CA ILE A 30 -8.46 2.00 0.37
C ILE A 30 -9.59 2.70 1.11
N TYR A 31 -10.47 3.37 0.36
CA TYR A 31 -11.63 4.07 0.89
C TYR A 31 -12.81 3.98 -0.08
N GLY A 32 -14.03 4.11 0.44
CA GLY A 32 -15.25 4.07 -0.35
C GLY A 32 -16.42 3.46 0.41
N GLY A 33 -17.65 3.76 -0.02
CA GLY A 33 -18.86 3.25 0.62
C GLY A 33 -19.05 3.80 2.04
N LYS A 34 -19.41 2.91 2.97
CA LYS A 34 -19.68 3.24 4.40
C LYS A 34 -18.60 2.72 5.35
N GLU A 35 -17.57 2.06 4.82
CA GLU A 35 -16.53 1.43 5.62
C GLU A 35 -15.44 2.42 6.02
N ALA A 36 -14.76 2.13 7.12
CA ALA A 36 -13.63 2.92 7.56
C ALA A 36 -12.46 2.77 6.56
N PRO A 37 -11.73 3.86 6.25
CA PRO A 37 -10.56 3.78 5.38
C PRO A 37 -9.52 2.77 5.90
N LEU A 38 -9.00 1.93 5.01
CA LEU A 38 -8.01 0.92 5.33
C LEU A 38 -6.63 1.31 4.80
N ALA A 39 -5.68 1.50 5.71
CA ALA A 39 -4.30 1.77 5.36
C ALA A 39 -3.57 0.46 5.03
N VAL A 40 -3.02 0.38 3.82
CA VAL A 40 -2.31 -0.81 3.33
C VAL A 40 -0.92 -0.47 2.80
N GLU A 41 -0.04 -1.46 2.74
CA GLU A 41 1.26 -1.39 2.07
C GLU A 41 1.30 -2.33 0.88
N LEU A 42 1.99 -1.88 -0.18
CA LEU A 42 2.09 -2.56 -1.48
C LEU A 42 3.57 -2.71 -1.86
N ASP A 43 3.93 -3.81 -2.51
CA ASP A 43 5.28 -3.99 -3.06
C ASP A 43 5.41 -3.24 -4.39
N HIS A 44 6.46 -2.42 -4.50
CA HIS A 44 6.72 -1.60 -5.68
C HIS A 44 7.00 -2.44 -6.93
N ARG A 45 7.65 -3.60 -6.78
CA ARG A 45 8.00 -4.48 -7.91
C ARG A 45 6.78 -5.16 -8.52
N GLN A 46 5.86 -5.66 -7.68
CA GLN A 46 4.60 -6.25 -8.18
C GLN A 46 3.65 -5.20 -8.77
N SER A 47 3.67 -3.95 -8.26
CA SER A 47 2.76 -2.91 -8.77
C SER A 47 3.06 -2.47 -10.21
N HIS A 48 4.31 -2.62 -10.67
CA HIS A 48 4.71 -2.23 -12.02
C HIS A 48 4.28 -3.22 -13.11
N GLU A 49 4.18 -4.53 -12.80
CA GLU A 49 3.77 -5.57 -13.77
C GLU A 49 2.33 -5.42 -14.24
N HIS A 50 1.48 -4.78 -13.44
CA HIS A 50 0.05 -4.61 -13.73
C HIS A 50 -0.33 -3.20 -14.18
N ALA A 51 0.61 -2.25 -14.13
CA ALA A 51 0.40 -0.85 -14.52
C ALA A 51 0.83 -0.54 -15.97
N SER A 52 1.24 -1.56 -16.74
CA SER A 52 1.63 -1.47 -18.15
C SER A 52 0.58 -2.07 -19.08
#